data_AF-A0A7R8X9A0-F1
#
_entry.id   AF-A0A7R8X9A0-F1
#
_cell.length_a   1.000
_cell.length_b   1.000
_cell.length_c   1.000
_cell.angle_alpha   90.00
_cell.angle_beta   90.00
_cell.angle_gamma   90.00
#
_symmetry.space_group_name_H-M   'P 1'
#
loop_
_entity.id
_entity.type
_entity.pdbx_description
1 polymer ?
#
loop_
_entity_poly.entity_id
_entity_poly.type
_entity_poly.pdbx_seq_one_letter_code
_entity_poly.pdbx_strand_id
1 'polypeptide(L)'
;MKEYGVYMSVQDPAESLRSGFNDKSGISIWSKKGRQVIDLDMYLSLVNTYQPDLWQALADTDTERESSKKRIMKSTHRTVSYLEDIYRRSSLPKEMMQRLLGTVVGGYNTEERRQCAQSVARHPVAGFVLEGFHMNGESALGVSWEELLAPLMAALKELPEEKPRFLPGAWHPNIVLHAIALGVDVFDSSLPLLVTERDSALIFPLPCPSAVSSTESDKGTSMEDGITTKQPLVLCLSDRHNLEHHSKFFSIVRSLVANKPERLHDLLQSFPQPKRAEEDFPFLLVTSKQS
;
A
#
# COMPACT_ATOMS: atom_id res chain seq x y z
N MET A 1 16.67 1.63 -21.82
CA MET A 1 15.32 1.12 -21.48
C MET A 1 14.98 1.63 -20.09
N LYS A 2 13.71 1.82 -19.69
CA LYS A 2 13.41 2.05 -18.27
C LYS A 2 13.72 0.74 -17.54
N GLU A 3 14.62 0.78 -16.56
CA GLU A 3 15.06 -0.39 -15.79
C GLU A 3 14.09 -0.74 -14.64
N TYR A 4 12.97 -0.02 -14.53
CA TYR A 4 12.05 -0.07 -13.40
C TYR A 4 10.63 0.22 -13.85
N GLY A 5 9.66 -0.42 -13.19
CA GLY A 5 8.23 -0.11 -13.35
C GLY A 5 7.83 1.10 -12.51
N VAL A 6 6.86 1.86 -13.01
CA VAL A 6 6.33 3.07 -12.36
C VAL A 6 4.86 2.87 -12.01
N TYR A 7 4.56 2.91 -10.72
CA TYR A 7 3.21 3.01 -10.18
C TYR A 7 2.89 4.48 -9.85
N MET A 8 1.77 5.00 -10.36
CA MET A 8 1.26 6.34 -10.05
C MET A 8 0.12 6.25 -9.04
N SER A 9 0.39 6.65 -7.79
CA SER A 9 -0.63 6.86 -6.75
C SER A 9 -1.27 8.25 -6.87
N VAL A 10 -2.44 8.43 -6.26
CA VAL A 10 -3.14 9.73 -6.24
C VAL A 10 -2.44 10.72 -5.30
N GLN A 11 -2.02 10.23 -4.13
CA GLN A 11 -1.33 10.99 -3.10
C GLN A 11 -0.07 10.25 -2.68
N ASP A 12 0.91 10.99 -2.16
CA ASP A 12 2.10 10.41 -1.57
C ASP A 12 1.76 9.82 -0.19
N PRO A 13 1.93 8.51 0.04
CA PRO A 13 1.64 7.89 1.33
C PRO A 13 2.57 8.35 2.47
N ALA A 14 3.72 8.96 2.16
CA ALA A 14 4.62 9.55 3.15
C ALA A 14 4.21 10.97 3.58
N GLU A 15 3.42 11.68 2.77
CA GLU A 15 3.01 13.05 3.07
C GLU A 15 1.63 13.08 3.75
N SER A 16 1.55 13.72 4.91
CA SER A 16 0.31 13.82 5.68
C SER A 16 -0.80 14.53 4.90
N LEU A 17 -1.98 13.91 4.88
CA LEU A 17 -3.17 14.47 4.26
C LEU A 17 -3.77 15.55 5.15
N ARG A 18 -4.39 16.54 4.50
CA ARG A 18 -5.21 17.54 5.19
C ARG A 18 -6.68 17.25 4.90
N SER A 19 -7.42 16.97 5.96
CA SER A 19 -8.84 16.64 5.86
C SER A 19 -9.71 17.83 5.45
N GLY A 20 -10.84 17.55 4.79
CA GLY A 20 -11.91 18.54 4.57
C GLY A 20 -11.83 19.35 3.28
N PHE A 21 -10.88 19.05 2.39
CA PHE A 21 -10.67 19.81 1.15
C PHE A 21 -11.14 19.08 -0.13
N ASN A 22 -11.67 17.86 -0.01
CA ASN A 22 -12.21 17.08 -1.13
C ASN A 22 -13.70 17.37 -1.34
N ASP A 23 -14.04 17.96 -2.47
CA ASP A 23 -15.41 18.36 -2.81
C ASP A 23 -15.88 17.75 -4.13
N LYS A 24 -16.89 18.34 -4.80
CA LYS A 24 -17.38 17.82 -6.08
C LYS A 24 -16.48 18.21 -7.26
N SER A 25 -15.65 19.24 -7.09
CA SER A 25 -14.72 19.72 -8.12
C SER A 25 -13.51 18.80 -8.26
N GLY A 26 -13.08 18.12 -7.19
CA GLY A 26 -11.94 17.22 -7.26
C GLY A 26 -11.36 16.84 -5.91
N ILE A 27 -10.17 16.24 -5.98
CA ILE A 27 -9.35 15.87 -4.83
C ILE A 27 -8.27 16.93 -4.64
N SER A 28 -8.04 17.36 -3.40
CA SER A 28 -6.97 18.32 -3.11
C SER A 28 -5.64 17.61 -2.88
N ILE A 29 -4.60 18.13 -3.50
CA ILE A 29 -3.20 17.76 -3.26
C ILE A 29 -2.40 18.99 -2.81
N TRP A 30 -1.33 18.76 -2.06
CA TRP A 30 -0.45 19.83 -1.60
C TRP A 30 0.92 19.65 -2.24
N SER A 31 1.37 20.69 -2.94
CA SER A 31 2.71 20.77 -3.49
C SER A 31 3.51 21.86 -2.78
N LYS A 32 4.80 22.00 -3.13
CA LYS A 32 5.62 23.15 -2.69
C LYS A 32 5.01 24.51 -3.07
N LYS A 33 4.13 24.55 -4.08
CA LYS A 33 3.41 25.76 -4.52
C LYS A 33 2.06 25.97 -3.80
N GLY A 34 1.71 25.11 -2.84
CA GLY A 34 0.45 25.14 -2.12
C GLY A 34 -0.59 24.13 -2.62
N ARG A 35 -1.84 24.35 -2.21
CA ARG A 35 -2.99 23.48 -2.52
C ARG A 35 -3.35 23.58 -4.00
N GLN A 36 -3.52 22.43 -4.63
CA GLN A 36 -4.06 22.30 -5.99
C GLN A 36 -5.24 21.32 -5.95
N VAL A 37 -6.30 21.63 -6.68
CA VAL A 37 -7.43 20.70 -6.85
C VAL A 37 -7.23 19.97 -8.16
N ILE A 38 -7.24 18.64 -8.10
CA ILE A 38 -7.18 17.76 -9.26
C ILE A 38 -8.59 17.22 -9.51
N ASP A 39 -9.17 17.65 -10.62
CA ASP A 39 -10.38 17.02 -11.17
C ASP A 39 -10.03 15.80 -12.01
N LEU A 40 -11.06 15.09 -12.50
CA LEU A 40 -10.86 13.87 -13.26
C LEU A 40 -10.18 14.12 -14.61
N ASP A 41 -10.50 15.22 -15.30
CA ASP A 41 -9.97 15.49 -16.65
C ASP A 41 -8.48 15.85 -16.58
N MET A 42 -8.10 16.67 -15.60
CA MET A 42 -6.69 16.94 -15.27
C MET A 42 -5.96 15.66 -14.89
N TYR A 43 -6.56 14.81 -14.04
CA TYR A 43 -5.94 13.55 -13.63
C TYR A 43 -5.68 12.61 -14.81
N LEU A 44 -6.66 12.43 -15.69
CA LEU A 44 -6.53 11.60 -16.89
C LEU A 44 -5.49 12.17 -17.87
N SER A 45 -5.39 13.50 -17.99
CA SER A 45 -4.34 14.16 -18.76
C SER A 45 -2.94 13.84 -18.22
N LEU A 46 -2.76 13.82 -16.89
CA LEU A 46 -1.50 13.42 -16.27
C LEU A 46 -1.17 11.95 -16.54
N VAL A 47 -2.15 11.05 -16.40
CA VAL A 47 -1.96 9.61 -16.71
C VAL A 47 -1.54 9.42 -18.17
N ASN A 48 -2.20 10.12 -19.10
CA ASN A 48 -1.85 10.08 -20.52
C ASN A 48 -0.46 10.66 -20.81
N THR A 49 -0.03 11.66 -20.03
CA THR A 49 1.27 12.31 -20.22
C THR A 49 2.40 11.45 -19.66
N TYR A 50 2.26 10.90 -18.46
CA TYR A 50 3.32 10.16 -17.79
C TYR A 50 3.42 8.69 -18.22
N GLN A 51 2.35 8.12 -18.76
CA GLN A 51 2.29 6.72 -19.22
C GLN A 51 2.84 5.73 -18.19
N PRO A 52 2.29 5.68 -16.95
CA PRO A 52 2.76 4.76 -15.92
C PRO A 52 2.45 3.29 -16.27
N ASP A 53 3.19 2.38 -15.64
CA ASP A 53 3.00 0.93 -15.79
C ASP A 53 1.80 0.42 -14.98
N LEU A 54 1.51 1.08 -13.86
CA LEU A 54 0.26 0.93 -13.09
C LEU A 54 -0.20 2.30 -12.61
N TRP A 55 -1.50 2.53 -12.56
CA TRP A 55 -2.03 3.79 -12.03
C TRP A 55 -3.32 3.58 -11.26
N GLN A 56 -3.46 4.36 -10.20
CA GLN A 56 -4.58 4.29 -9.29
C GLN A 56 -5.76 5.12 -9.80
N ALA A 57 -6.99 4.61 -9.68
CA ALA A 57 -8.19 5.39 -9.91
C ALA A 57 -8.31 6.53 -8.87
N LEU A 58 -8.71 7.72 -9.32
CA LEU A 58 -8.93 8.86 -8.45
C LEU A 58 -9.94 8.50 -7.35
N ALA A 59 -9.62 8.83 -6.10
CA ALA A 59 -10.38 8.39 -4.93
C ALA A 59 -10.41 9.46 -3.84
N ASP A 60 -11.46 9.42 -3.01
CA ASP A 60 -11.58 10.26 -1.82
C ASP A 60 -11.23 9.46 -0.58
N THR A 61 -9.98 9.56 -0.16
CA THR A 61 -9.36 8.75 0.90
C THR A 61 -9.37 9.46 2.26
N ASP A 62 -9.92 10.67 2.31
CA ASP A 62 -10.08 11.50 3.51
C ASP A 62 -11.21 10.96 4.42
N THR A 63 -10.98 9.77 4.98
CA THR A 63 -11.83 9.11 5.97
C THR A 63 -11.04 8.78 7.24
N GLU A 64 -10.84 9.78 8.09
CA GLU A 64 -10.24 9.62 9.42
C GLU A 64 -11.01 8.64 10.31
N ARG A 65 -10.35 8.15 11.36
CA ARG A 65 -10.92 7.20 12.33
C ARG A 65 -12.27 7.67 12.89
N GLU A 66 -12.40 8.97 13.18
CA GLU A 66 -13.60 9.58 13.74
C GLU A 66 -14.59 10.12 12.68
N SER A 67 -14.37 9.79 11.41
CA SER A 67 -15.25 10.22 10.34
C SER A 67 -16.69 9.73 10.56
N SER A 68 -17.63 10.67 10.49
CA SER A 68 -19.05 10.33 10.55
C SER A 68 -19.45 9.35 9.45
N LYS A 69 -20.46 8.51 9.69
CA LYS A 69 -21.03 7.61 8.68
C LYS A 69 -21.38 8.33 7.38
N LYS A 70 -21.92 9.56 7.47
CA LYS A 70 -22.24 10.39 6.30
C LYS A 70 -21.00 10.78 5.49
N ARG A 71 -19.87 11.09 6.15
CA ARG A 71 -18.59 11.41 5.50
C ARG A 71 -18.02 10.21 4.77
N ILE A 72 -18.08 9.04 5.41
CA ILE A 72 -17.62 7.77 4.83
C ILE A 72 -18.45 7.42 3.59
N MET A 73 -19.78 7.40 3.70
CA MET A 73 -20.68 7.14 2.56
C MET A 73 -20.40 8.08 1.37
N LYS A 74 -20.13 9.37 1.65
CA LYS A 74 -19.79 10.35 0.62
C LYS A 74 -18.46 10.03 -0.07
N SER A 75 -17.44 9.61 0.70
CA SER A 75 -16.15 9.17 0.17
C SER A 75 -16.30 7.93 -0.73
N THR A 76 -17.04 6.92 -0.25
CA THR A 76 -17.34 5.71 -1.01
C THR A 76 -18.04 6.04 -2.32
N HIS A 77 -19.13 6.79 -2.26
CA HIS A 77 -19.92 7.14 -3.44
C HIS A 77 -19.10 7.94 -4.47
N ARG A 78 -18.30 8.91 -4.01
CA ARG A 78 -17.43 9.72 -4.87
C ARG A 78 -16.36 8.86 -5.54
N THR A 79 -15.72 7.97 -4.79
CA THR A 79 -14.67 7.07 -5.28
C THR A 79 -15.20 6.13 -6.37
N VAL A 80 -16.37 5.52 -6.15
CA VAL A 80 -17.02 4.67 -7.16
C VAL A 80 -17.41 5.51 -8.38
N SER A 81 -17.97 6.71 -8.18
CA SER A 81 -18.32 7.62 -9.29
C SER A 81 -17.12 7.99 -10.15
N TYR A 82 -15.94 8.24 -9.56
CA TYR A 82 -14.73 8.50 -10.35
C TYR A 82 -14.35 7.31 -11.22
N LEU A 83 -14.40 6.10 -10.67
CA LEU A 83 -14.07 4.89 -11.42
C LEU A 83 -15.06 4.65 -12.57
N GLU A 84 -16.37 4.82 -12.33
CA GLU A 84 -17.39 4.74 -13.37
C GLU A 84 -17.17 5.81 -14.46
N ASP A 85 -16.84 7.04 -14.07
CA ASP A 85 -16.58 8.12 -15.01
C ASP A 85 -15.29 7.91 -15.81
N ILE A 86 -14.26 7.29 -15.23
CA ILE A 86 -13.06 6.85 -15.97
C ILE A 86 -13.47 5.91 -17.11
N TYR A 87 -14.29 4.89 -16.85
CA TYR A 87 -14.75 3.97 -17.90
C TYR A 87 -15.73 4.60 -18.89
N ARG A 88 -16.55 5.56 -18.44
CA ARG A 88 -17.55 6.21 -19.29
C ARG A 88 -16.94 7.27 -20.21
N ARG A 89 -15.95 8.03 -19.72
CA ARG A 89 -15.50 9.28 -20.33
C ARG A 89 -14.05 9.30 -20.79
N SER A 90 -13.21 8.38 -20.31
CA SER A 90 -11.79 8.45 -20.66
C SER A 90 -11.58 8.18 -22.15
N SER A 91 -10.67 8.95 -22.75
CA SER A 91 -10.14 8.74 -24.10
C SER A 91 -8.78 8.04 -24.07
N LEU A 92 -8.44 7.42 -22.93
CA LEU A 92 -7.17 6.73 -22.76
C LEU A 92 -7.10 5.49 -23.67
N PRO A 93 -5.91 5.14 -24.19
CA PRO A 93 -5.70 3.90 -24.92
C PRO A 93 -6.12 2.68 -24.10
N LYS A 94 -6.57 1.62 -24.78
CA LYS A 94 -7.01 0.37 -24.13
C LYS A 94 -5.91 -0.23 -23.25
N GLU A 95 -4.65 -0.15 -23.69
CA GLU A 95 -3.48 -0.62 -22.96
C GLU A 95 -3.29 0.15 -21.64
N MET A 96 -3.60 1.45 -21.62
CA MET A 96 -3.59 2.24 -20.39
C MET A 96 -4.71 1.83 -19.44
N MET A 97 -5.90 1.56 -19.97
CA MET A 97 -7.04 1.11 -19.17
C MET A 97 -6.79 -0.27 -18.53
N GLN A 98 -6.02 -1.14 -19.18
CA GLN A 98 -5.62 -2.45 -18.63
C GLN A 98 -4.67 -2.32 -17.42
N ARG A 99 -4.08 -1.15 -17.17
CA ARG A 99 -3.14 -0.88 -16.07
C ARG A 99 -3.80 -0.19 -14.86
N LEU A 100 -5.11 0.05 -14.93
CA LEU A 100 -5.87 0.77 -13.92
C LEU A 100 -6.10 -0.08 -12.67
N LEU A 101 -5.72 0.43 -11.50
CA LEU A 101 -6.05 -0.14 -10.20
C LEU A 101 -7.28 0.56 -9.60
N GLY A 102 -8.26 -0.23 -9.14
CA GLY A 102 -9.46 0.30 -8.50
C GLY A 102 -9.24 0.58 -7.02
N THR A 103 -9.59 1.76 -6.53
CA THR A 103 -9.43 2.13 -5.12
C THR A 103 -10.66 1.76 -4.30
N VAL A 104 -10.45 1.06 -3.19
CA VAL A 104 -11.49 0.71 -2.21
C VAL A 104 -11.29 1.57 -0.96
N VAL A 105 -12.31 2.35 -0.62
CA VAL A 105 -12.38 3.19 0.59
C VAL A 105 -13.49 2.70 1.52
N GLY A 106 -13.88 3.50 2.50
CA GLY A 106 -14.92 3.15 3.49
C GLY A 106 -14.51 3.35 4.94
N GLY A 107 -13.32 3.90 5.19
CA GLY A 107 -12.83 4.12 6.55
C GLY A 107 -12.77 2.83 7.36
N TYR A 108 -13.18 2.94 8.62
CA TYR A 108 -13.34 1.83 9.57
C TYR A 108 -14.76 1.26 9.57
N ASN A 109 -15.61 1.64 8.61
CA ASN A 109 -16.95 1.08 8.50
C ASN A 109 -16.91 -0.19 7.63
N THR A 110 -17.07 -1.34 8.27
CA THR A 110 -17.04 -2.67 7.64
C THR A 110 -18.04 -2.82 6.49
N GLU A 111 -19.24 -2.26 6.63
CA GLU A 111 -20.28 -2.39 5.62
C GLU A 111 -20.01 -1.50 4.40
N GLU A 112 -19.54 -0.27 4.62
CA GLU A 112 -19.12 0.62 3.53
C GLU A 112 -17.91 0.05 2.76
N ARG A 113 -16.97 -0.59 3.47
CA ARG A 113 -15.83 -1.31 2.86
C ARG A 113 -16.30 -2.43 1.94
N ARG A 114 -17.21 -3.27 2.43
CA ARG A 114 -17.82 -4.36 1.67
C ARG A 114 -18.52 -3.85 0.41
N GLN A 115 -19.36 -2.82 0.55
CA GLN A 115 -20.10 -2.23 -0.57
C GLN A 115 -19.18 -1.55 -1.59
N CYS A 116 -18.16 -0.83 -1.13
CA CYS A 116 -17.16 -0.21 -2.01
C CYS A 116 -16.40 -1.28 -2.79
N ALA A 117 -15.90 -2.32 -2.11
CA ALA A 117 -15.18 -3.43 -2.74
C ALA A 117 -16.03 -4.14 -3.79
N GLN A 118 -17.29 -4.47 -3.48
CA GLN A 118 -18.23 -5.06 -4.44
C GLN A 118 -18.46 -4.19 -5.67
N SER A 119 -18.55 -2.87 -5.49
CA SER A 119 -18.80 -1.94 -6.58
C SER A 119 -17.57 -1.84 -7.50
N VAL A 120 -16.38 -1.69 -6.91
CA VAL A 120 -15.11 -1.59 -7.63
C VAL A 120 -14.75 -2.89 -8.34
N ALA A 121 -15.00 -4.05 -7.72
CA ALA A 121 -14.70 -5.37 -8.27
C ALA A 121 -15.50 -5.72 -9.53
N ARG A 122 -16.64 -5.06 -9.78
CA ARG A 122 -17.44 -5.23 -11.01
C ARG A 122 -16.77 -4.65 -12.26
N HIS A 123 -15.73 -3.85 -12.09
CA HIS A 123 -15.04 -3.21 -13.19
C HIS A 123 -13.79 -3.99 -13.61
N PRO A 124 -13.39 -3.93 -14.90
CA PRO A 124 -12.24 -4.67 -15.41
C PRO A 124 -10.90 -4.02 -15.03
N VAL A 125 -10.70 -3.74 -13.74
CA VAL A 125 -9.45 -3.20 -13.18
C VAL A 125 -8.37 -4.28 -13.07
N ALA A 126 -7.11 -3.87 -13.14
CA ALA A 126 -5.92 -4.70 -13.05
C ALA A 126 -5.69 -5.27 -11.64
N GLY A 127 -6.14 -4.54 -10.62
CA GLY A 127 -5.93 -4.83 -9.21
C GLY A 127 -6.63 -3.80 -8.33
N PHE A 128 -6.38 -3.87 -7.03
CA PHE A 128 -7.10 -3.07 -6.04
C PHE A 128 -6.15 -2.34 -5.10
N VAL A 129 -6.49 -1.11 -4.73
CA VAL A 129 -5.77 -0.33 -3.71
C VAL A 129 -6.70 -0.10 -2.54
N LEU A 130 -6.30 -0.56 -1.35
CA LEU A 130 -7.06 -0.45 -0.12
C LEU A 130 -6.61 0.80 0.63
N GLU A 131 -7.42 1.86 0.63
CA GLU A 131 -7.04 3.17 1.18
C GLU A 131 -8.07 3.74 2.15
N GLY A 132 -7.72 4.85 2.83
CA GLY A 132 -8.60 5.53 3.77
C GLY A 132 -8.66 4.89 5.15
N PHE A 133 -7.61 4.16 5.55
CA PHE A 133 -7.44 3.69 6.94
C PHE A 133 -6.64 4.67 7.80
N HIS A 134 -5.89 5.58 7.19
CA HIS A 134 -5.07 6.60 7.83
C HIS A 134 -5.02 7.85 6.95
N MET A 135 -4.43 8.94 7.45
CA MET A 135 -4.25 10.22 6.75
C MET A 135 -2.84 10.36 6.16
N ASN A 136 -2.27 9.27 5.63
CA ASN A 136 -0.85 9.16 5.22
C ASN A 136 0.14 9.60 6.31
N GLY A 137 1.42 9.65 5.96
CA GLY A 137 2.49 10.02 6.89
C GLY A 137 2.49 9.16 8.15
N GLU A 138 2.81 9.78 9.29
CA GLU A 138 2.91 9.08 10.57
C GLU A 138 1.56 8.57 11.11
N SER A 139 0.42 9.04 10.58
CA SER A 139 -0.89 8.58 11.08
C SER A 139 -1.10 7.08 10.88
N ALA A 140 -0.44 6.47 9.89
CA ALA A 140 -0.45 5.02 9.65
C ALA A 140 0.16 4.23 10.82
N LEU A 141 1.13 4.81 11.54
CA LEU A 141 1.75 4.19 12.72
C LEU A 141 0.80 4.09 13.92
N GLY A 142 -0.24 4.92 13.95
CA GLY A 142 -1.23 4.94 15.03
C GLY A 142 -2.38 3.94 14.87
N VAL A 143 -2.42 3.21 13.75
CA VAL A 143 -3.48 2.21 13.47
C VAL A 143 -3.16 0.91 14.18
N SER A 144 -4.11 0.36 14.93
CA SER A 144 -3.95 -0.97 15.55
C SER A 144 -4.48 -2.07 14.63
N TRP A 145 -3.98 -3.30 14.82
CA TRP A 145 -4.46 -4.44 14.04
C TRP A 145 -5.92 -4.77 14.32
N GLU A 146 -6.36 -4.64 15.58
CA GLU A 146 -7.72 -4.93 16.02
C GLU A 146 -8.74 -4.03 15.32
N GLU A 147 -8.39 -2.75 15.13
CA GLU A 147 -9.22 -1.78 14.41
C GLU A 147 -9.25 -2.07 12.89
N LEU A 148 -8.12 -2.49 12.33
CA LEU A 148 -7.97 -2.72 10.90
C LEU A 148 -8.60 -4.05 10.43
N LEU A 149 -8.56 -5.09 11.25
CA LEU A 149 -8.90 -6.46 10.88
C LEU A 149 -10.29 -6.60 10.26
N ALA A 150 -11.33 -6.16 10.96
CA ALA A 150 -12.71 -6.31 10.50
C ALA A 150 -13.00 -5.57 9.18
N PRO A 151 -12.69 -4.27 9.03
CA PRO A 151 -12.94 -3.55 7.78
C PRO A 151 -12.04 -4.02 6.62
N LEU A 152 -10.78 -4.38 6.88
CA LEU A 152 -9.88 -4.93 5.87
C LEU A 152 -10.39 -6.28 5.33
N MET A 153 -10.75 -7.19 6.23
CA MET A 153 -11.27 -8.51 5.86
C MET A 153 -12.58 -8.40 5.09
N ALA A 154 -13.46 -7.47 5.44
CA ALA A 154 -14.71 -7.25 4.72
C ALA A 154 -14.51 -6.76 3.28
N ALA A 155 -13.49 -5.94 3.03
CA ALA A 155 -13.11 -5.59 1.66
C ALA A 155 -12.52 -6.80 0.92
N LEU A 156 -11.52 -7.47 1.51
CA LEU A 156 -10.79 -8.56 0.85
C LEU A 156 -11.67 -9.74 0.43
N LYS A 157 -12.72 -10.05 1.19
CA LYS A 157 -13.70 -11.11 0.85
C LYS A 157 -14.47 -10.86 -0.46
N GLU A 158 -14.61 -9.59 -0.84
CA GLU A 158 -15.36 -9.18 -2.03
C GLU A 158 -14.45 -8.96 -3.24
N LEU A 159 -13.13 -8.99 -3.04
CA LEU A 159 -12.15 -8.77 -4.09
C LEU A 159 -11.69 -10.10 -4.70
N PRO A 160 -11.68 -10.22 -6.03
CA PRO A 160 -11.13 -11.39 -6.71
C PRO A 160 -9.73 -11.73 -6.21
N GLU A 161 -9.50 -13.02 -5.94
CA GLU A 161 -8.23 -13.48 -5.40
C GLU A 161 -7.12 -13.39 -6.42
N GLU A 162 -7.37 -13.65 -7.69
CA GLU A 162 -6.36 -13.65 -8.75
C GLU A 162 -5.74 -12.28 -9.04
N LYS A 163 -6.28 -11.19 -8.50
CA LYS A 163 -5.81 -9.82 -8.76
C LYS A 163 -5.00 -9.26 -7.59
N PRO A 164 -3.91 -8.52 -7.84
CA PRO A 164 -3.08 -7.97 -6.79
C PRO A 164 -3.81 -6.92 -5.97
N ARG A 165 -3.56 -6.93 -4.66
CA ARG A 165 -4.13 -6.03 -3.66
C ARG A 165 -3.03 -5.22 -2.98
N PHE A 166 -3.11 -3.90 -3.08
CA PHE A 166 -2.18 -2.94 -2.53
C PHE A 166 -2.72 -2.37 -1.23
N LEU A 167 -1.88 -2.19 -0.23
CA LEU A 167 -2.17 -1.49 1.03
C LEU A 167 -1.07 -0.45 1.28
N PRO A 168 -1.15 0.74 0.64
CA PRO A 168 -0.17 1.79 0.83
C PRO A 168 -0.23 2.38 2.25
N GLY A 169 0.88 2.92 2.73
CA GLY A 169 1.02 3.57 4.03
C GLY A 169 2.28 3.15 4.80
N ALA A 170 2.69 3.98 5.75
CA ALA A 170 3.77 3.71 6.69
C ALA A 170 3.35 2.71 7.79
N TRP A 171 3.01 1.49 7.37
CA TRP A 171 2.49 0.44 8.23
C TRP A 171 3.56 -0.13 9.16
N HIS A 172 3.18 -0.36 10.41
CA HIS A 172 4.04 -1.09 11.33
C HIS A 172 4.26 -2.53 10.81
N PRO A 173 5.48 -3.09 10.93
CA PRO A 173 5.83 -4.42 10.43
C PRO A 173 4.88 -5.56 10.81
N ASN A 174 4.35 -5.54 12.03
CA ASN A 174 3.36 -6.54 12.48
C ASN A 174 2.07 -6.48 11.64
N ILE A 175 1.58 -5.28 11.29
CA ILE A 175 0.40 -5.09 10.44
C ILE A 175 0.69 -5.62 9.04
N VAL A 176 1.88 -5.35 8.50
CA VAL A 176 2.31 -5.88 7.19
C VAL A 176 2.22 -7.42 7.19
N LEU A 177 2.77 -8.08 8.22
CA LEU A 177 2.73 -9.54 8.34
C LEU A 177 1.29 -10.09 8.42
N HIS A 178 0.43 -9.47 9.24
CA HIS A 178 -0.96 -9.87 9.35
C HIS A 178 -1.75 -9.63 8.05
N ALA A 179 -1.52 -8.51 7.36
CA ALA A 179 -2.16 -8.18 6.09
C ALA A 179 -1.72 -9.15 4.97
N ILE A 180 -0.45 -9.55 4.92
CA ILE A 180 0.03 -10.60 4.01
C ILE A 180 -0.70 -11.93 4.26
N ALA A 181 -0.92 -12.28 5.54
CA ALA A 181 -1.66 -13.48 5.90
C ALA A 181 -3.12 -13.43 5.41
N LEU A 182 -3.75 -12.24 5.40
CA LEU A 182 -5.08 -12.03 4.82
C LEU A 182 -5.11 -11.93 3.29
N GLY A 183 -3.96 -11.93 2.62
CA GLY A 183 -3.87 -11.90 1.15
C GLY A 183 -3.80 -10.51 0.55
N VAL A 184 -3.17 -9.55 1.25
CA VAL A 184 -2.62 -8.33 0.67
C VAL A 184 -1.25 -8.65 0.05
N ASP A 185 -0.97 -8.10 -1.13
CA ASP A 185 0.18 -8.47 -1.95
C ASP A 185 1.27 -7.38 -1.96
N VAL A 186 0.88 -6.10 -1.96
CA VAL A 186 1.82 -4.98 -2.16
C VAL A 186 1.69 -3.92 -1.06
N PHE A 187 2.85 -3.49 -0.57
CA PHE A 187 3.01 -2.40 0.39
C PHE A 187 4.07 -1.44 -0.16
N ASP A 188 4.04 -0.17 0.24
CA ASP A 188 5.08 0.79 -0.12
C ASP A 188 6.19 0.87 0.95
N SER A 189 7.17 1.72 0.68
CA SER A 189 8.32 1.97 1.55
C SER A 189 8.22 3.30 2.31
N SER A 190 7.00 3.79 2.60
CA SER A 190 6.83 5.05 3.34
C SER A 190 7.33 4.95 4.79
N LEU A 191 7.21 3.79 5.45
CA LEU A 191 7.74 3.62 6.81
C LEU A 191 9.26 3.90 6.90
N PRO A 192 10.14 3.22 6.15
CA PRO A 192 11.58 3.48 6.25
C PRO A 192 11.94 4.90 5.81
N LEU A 193 11.21 5.50 4.87
CA LEU A 193 11.38 6.91 4.52
C LEU A 193 11.12 7.83 5.72
N LEU A 194 9.94 7.75 6.34
CA LEU A 194 9.57 8.57 7.50
C LEU A 194 10.52 8.38 8.69
N VAL A 195 10.98 7.15 8.93
CA VAL A 195 11.95 6.87 9.99
C VAL A 195 13.30 7.55 9.69
N THR A 196 13.72 7.56 8.43
CA THR A 196 14.96 8.24 8.01
C THR A 196 14.83 9.76 8.13
N GLU A 197 13.69 10.33 7.75
CA GLU A 197 13.43 11.79 7.80
C GLU A 197 13.46 12.37 9.23
N ARG A 198 13.23 11.53 10.25
CA ARG A 198 13.36 11.89 11.67
C ARG A 198 14.70 11.45 12.29
N ASP A 199 15.74 11.29 11.46
CA ASP A 199 17.09 10.91 11.87
C ASP A 199 17.10 9.66 12.76
N SER A 200 16.33 8.64 12.36
CA SER A 200 16.20 7.39 13.10
C SER A 200 16.48 6.18 12.22
N ALA A 201 16.79 5.05 12.84
CA ALA A 201 16.90 3.75 12.17
C ALA A 201 15.86 2.77 12.71
N LEU A 202 15.33 1.97 11.80
CA LEU A 202 14.54 0.81 12.14
C LEU A 202 15.42 -0.25 12.79
N ILE A 203 15.06 -0.66 14.01
CA ILE A 203 15.64 -1.83 14.66
C ILE A 203 14.60 -2.93 14.78
N PHE A 204 15.00 -4.11 14.33
CA PHE A 204 14.21 -5.32 14.49
C PHE A 204 14.99 -6.24 15.42
N PRO A 205 14.44 -6.63 16.58
CA PRO A 205 14.99 -7.71 17.36
C PRO A 205 14.72 -9.01 16.60
N LEU A 206 15.50 -9.26 15.55
CA LEU A 206 15.51 -10.53 14.88
C LEU A 206 16.39 -11.47 15.71
N PRO A 207 15.90 -12.66 16.10
CA PRO A 207 16.78 -13.65 16.71
C PRO A 207 17.94 -13.90 15.76
N CYS A 208 19.16 -13.62 16.23
CA CYS A 208 20.37 -13.91 15.48
C CYS A 208 20.50 -15.44 15.37
N PRO A 209 20.58 -16.04 14.16
CA PRO A 209 20.72 -17.50 14.00
C PRO A 209 22.09 -18.06 14.44
N SER A 210 22.77 -17.44 15.40
CA SER A 210 24.09 -17.89 15.85
C SER A 210 24.25 -17.78 17.37
N ALA A 211 23.73 -18.80 18.05
CA ALA A 211 24.41 -19.48 19.15
C ALA A 211 23.56 -20.70 19.58
N VAL A 212 23.55 -21.75 18.76
CA VAL A 212 23.23 -23.09 19.29
C VAL A 212 24.47 -23.53 20.07
N SER A 213 24.57 -23.07 21.32
CA SER A 213 25.43 -23.73 22.30
C SER A 213 24.60 -24.86 22.92
N SER A 214 24.99 -26.08 22.58
CA SER A 214 24.59 -27.31 23.25
C SER A 214 24.74 -27.19 24.77
N THR A 215 23.65 -27.40 25.53
CA THR A 215 23.58 -28.24 26.74
C THR A 215 22.16 -28.25 27.34
N GLU A 216 21.55 -29.44 27.27
CA GLU A 216 20.69 -30.17 28.23
C GLU A 216 19.64 -29.47 29.14
N SER A 217 18.40 -29.98 28.98
CA SER A 217 17.30 -30.26 29.94
C SER A 217 16.95 -29.27 31.08
N ASP A 218 15.71 -28.76 31.08
CA ASP A 218 14.66 -29.26 32.00
C ASP A 218 13.24 -28.74 31.60
N LYS A 219 12.25 -29.60 31.88
CA LYS A 219 10.78 -29.46 32.02
C LYS A 219 9.97 -28.36 31.30
N GLY A 220 8.89 -28.84 30.68
CA GLY A 220 7.92 -28.04 29.93
C GLY A 220 7.05 -27.11 30.76
N THR A 221 6.49 -26.12 30.06
CA THR A 221 5.21 -25.47 30.35
C THR A 221 4.67 -24.92 29.01
N SER A 222 3.35 -24.87 28.93
CA SER A 222 2.44 -24.61 27.81
C SER A 222 2.83 -23.55 26.77
N MET A 223 2.49 -23.85 25.52
CA MET A 223 2.34 -22.91 24.40
C MET A 223 1.21 -21.92 24.69
N GLU A 224 1.52 -20.74 25.19
CA GLU A 224 0.78 -19.50 24.93
C GLU A 224 1.75 -18.35 25.20
N ASP A 225 2.24 -17.69 24.15
CA ASP A 225 2.79 -16.34 24.28
C ASP A 225 2.65 -15.62 22.94
N GLY A 226 1.63 -14.76 22.88
CA GLY A 226 1.46 -13.79 21.82
C GLY A 226 2.65 -12.84 21.79
N ILE A 227 3.17 -12.58 20.59
CA ILE A 227 4.22 -11.59 20.35
C ILE A 227 3.66 -10.20 20.70
N THR A 228 3.79 -9.83 21.96
CA THR A 228 3.37 -8.53 22.50
C THR A 228 4.65 -7.73 22.78
N THR A 229 5.39 -7.36 21.75
CA THR A 229 6.63 -6.59 21.94
C THR A 229 6.31 -5.09 22.00
N LYS A 230 6.08 -4.57 23.21
CA LYS A 230 6.17 -3.14 23.55
C LYS A 230 7.63 -2.64 23.55
N GLN A 231 8.41 -2.94 22.51
CA GLN A 231 9.76 -2.40 22.35
C GLN A 231 9.77 -1.41 21.18
N PRO A 232 10.44 -0.25 21.32
CA PRO A 232 10.51 0.71 20.23
C PRO A 232 11.29 0.08 19.06
N LEU A 233 10.64 -0.08 17.91
CA LEU A 233 11.26 -0.55 16.66
C LEU A 233 12.17 0.50 16.00
N VAL A 234 12.56 1.52 16.75
CA VAL A 234 13.16 2.75 16.25
C VAL A 234 14.23 3.17 17.25
N LEU A 235 15.47 3.29 16.77
CA LEU A 235 16.52 4.02 17.48
C LEU A 235 16.67 5.39 16.85
N CYS A 236 16.64 6.45 17.66
CA CYS A 236 17.06 7.77 17.23
C CYS A 236 18.57 7.73 16.94
N LEU A 237 18.96 7.99 15.70
CA LEU A 237 20.34 8.03 15.26
C LEU A 237 20.86 9.46 15.35
N SER A 238 21.07 9.95 16.58
CA SER A 238 22.02 11.05 16.79
C SER A 238 23.49 10.61 16.61
N ASP A 239 23.74 9.32 16.32
CA ASP A 239 25.06 8.74 16.09
C ASP A 239 25.15 7.89 14.79
N ARG A 240 26.28 8.02 14.09
CA ARG A 240 26.49 7.74 12.65
C ARG A 240 26.65 6.27 12.21
N HIS A 241 26.02 5.28 12.84
CA HIS A 241 26.20 3.89 12.40
C HIS A 241 24.94 3.03 12.56
N ASN A 242 24.11 2.90 11.51
CA ASN A 242 23.40 1.63 11.23
C ASN A 242 22.58 1.63 9.92
N LEU A 243 22.97 0.81 8.94
CA LEU A 243 22.20 0.55 7.69
C LEU A 243 21.84 -0.94 7.49
N GLU A 244 22.32 -1.85 8.35
CA GLU A 244 22.21 -3.30 8.11
C GLU A 244 20.83 -3.91 8.47
N HIS A 245 20.04 -3.25 9.32
CA HIS A 245 18.78 -3.81 9.83
C HIS A 245 17.64 -3.80 8.80
N HIS A 246 17.63 -2.85 7.87
CA HIS A 246 16.61 -2.72 6.83
C HIS A 246 16.61 -3.92 5.87
N SER A 247 17.80 -4.33 5.39
CA SER A 247 17.96 -5.44 4.44
C SER A 247 17.43 -6.77 5.02
N LYS A 248 17.64 -7.02 6.31
CA LYS A 248 17.22 -8.26 6.98
C LYS A 248 15.70 -8.39 7.11
N PHE A 249 14.98 -7.30 7.44
CA PHE A 249 13.51 -7.33 7.50
C PHE A 249 12.90 -7.67 6.15
N PHE A 250 13.34 -6.98 5.09
CA PHE A 250 12.85 -7.27 3.74
C PHE A 250 13.23 -8.67 3.26
N SER A 251 14.37 -9.23 3.69
CA SER A 251 14.71 -10.63 3.43
C SER A 251 13.72 -11.61 4.07
N ILE A 252 13.28 -11.35 5.31
CA ILE A 252 12.28 -12.19 6.00
C ILE A 252 10.93 -12.07 5.31
N VAL A 253 10.48 -10.84 5.03
CA VAL A 253 9.24 -10.61 4.27
C VAL A 253 9.31 -11.33 2.92
N ARG A 254 10.44 -11.23 2.20
CA ARG A 254 10.65 -11.94 0.94
C ARG A 254 10.54 -13.46 1.12
N SER A 255 11.08 -14.02 2.20
CA SER A 255 10.96 -15.47 2.49
C SER A 255 9.53 -15.91 2.83
N LEU A 256 8.75 -15.05 3.51
CA LEU A 256 7.35 -15.31 3.83
C LEU A 256 6.44 -15.17 2.61
N VAL A 257 6.77 -14.24 1.72
CA VAL A 257 6.05 -13.97 0.46
C VAL A 257 6.48 -14.92 -0.66
N ALA A 258 7.67 -15.56 -0.57
CA ALA A 258 8.17 -16.51 -1.57
C ALA A 258 7.23 -17.71 -1.81
N ASN A 259 6.31 -17.99 -0.89
CA ASN A 259 5.27 -19.02 -1.04
C ASN A 259 3.97 -18.51 -1.71
N LYS A 260 3.93 -17.28 -2.24
CA LYS A 260 2.78 -16.71 -2.96
C LYS A 260 3.15 -15.92 -4.23
N PRO A 261 3.79 -16.49 -5.28
CA PRO A 261 4.44 -15.65 -6.28
C PRO A 261 3.82 -15.76 -7.67
N GLU A 262 2.62 -15.22 -7.93
CA GLU A 262 2.13 -15.16 -9.34
C GLU A 262 1.37 -13.85 -9.67
N ARG A 263 0.42 -13.39 -8.83
CA ARG A 263 -0.53 -12.31 -9.21
C ARG A 263 0.08 -11.00 -9.75
N LEU A 264 1.01 -10.38 -9.00
CA LEU A 264 1.62 -9.11 -9.43
C LEU A 264 2.61 -9.32 -10.57
N HIS A 265 3.41 -10.40 -10.47
CA HIS A 265 4.40 -10.76 -11.47
C HIS A 265 3.72 -11.02 -12.82
N ASP A 266 2.68 -11.85 -12.83
CA ASP A 266 1.88 -12.18 -14.01
C ASP A 266 1.18 -10.96 -14.57
N LEU A 267 0.67 -10.08 -13.71
CA LEU A 267 0.08 -8.82 -14.16
C LEU A 267 1.12 -7.97 -14.92
N LEU A 268 2.31 -7.79 -14.34
CA LEU A 268 3.38 -7.01 -14.97
C LEU A 268 3.88 -7.65 -16.28
N GLN A 269 3.92 -8.99 -16.35
CA GLN A 269 4.27 -9.72 -17.57
C GLN A 269 3.15 -9.70 -18.62
N SER A 270 1.89 -9.56 -18.21
CA SER A 270 0.74 -9.52 -19.13
C SER A 270 0.68 -8.24 -19.96
N PHE A 271 1.34 -7.17 -19.52
CA PHE A 271 1.40 -5.94 -20.28
C PHE A 271 2.38 -6.07 -21.46
N PRO A 272 2.05 -5.54 -22.64
CA PRO A 272 2.96 -5.56 -23.78
C PRO A 272 4.26 -4.87 -23.39
N GLN A 273 5.33 -5.67 -23.30
CA GLN A 273 6.68 -5.17 -23.11
C GLN A 273 7.02 -4.25 -24.29
N PRO A 274 7.62 -3.06 -24.06
CA PRO A 274 8.14 -2.26 -25.15
C PRO A 274 9.07 -3.13 -26.01
N LYS A 275 8.95 -3.04 -27.35
CA LYS A 275 9.53 -3.99 -28.32
C LYS A 275 10.99 -4.39 -28.01
N ARG A 276 11.14 -5.61 -27.48
CA ARG A 276 12.26 -6.60 -27.42
C ARG A 276 13.72 -6.14 -27.31
N ALA A 277 14.41 -6.69 -26.29
CA ALA A 277 15.55 -7.60 -26.47
C ALA A 277 15.53 -8.64 -25.33
N GLU A 278 15.90 -9.88 -25.66
CA GLU A 278 15.91 -11.08 -24.81
C GLU A 278 16.89 -10.94 -23.64
N GLU A 279 16.50 -11.38 -22.44
CA GLU A 279 17.26 -12.19 -21.49
C GLU A 279 16.51 -12.29 -20.15
N ASP A 280 16.63 -13.45 -19.48
CA ASP A 280 15.99 -13.78 -18.20
C ASP A 280 16.47 -12.87 -17.07
N PHE A 281 15.55 -12.18 -16.36
CA PHE A 281 15.92 -11.36 -15.20
C PHE A 281 14.95 -11.45 -14.02
N PRO A 282 15.47 -11.50 -12.77
CA PRO A 282 14.69 -11.69 -11.56
C PRO A 282 13.96 -10.42 -11.15
N PHE A 283 12.70 -10.57 -10.75
CA PHE A 283 11.86 -9.50 -10.22
C PHE A 283 12.52 -8.90 -8.96
N LEU A 284 12.89 -7.63 -9.04
CA LEU A 284 13.43 -6.85 -7.93
C LEU A 284 12.57 -5.60 -7.71
N LEU A 285 11.72 -5.65 -6.69
CA LEU A 285 11.24 -4.46 -6.00
C LEU A 285 12.39 -3.94 -5.11
N VAL A 286 12.74 -2.66 -5.32
CA VAL A 286 13.65 -1.81 -4.53
C VAL A 286 15.14 -2.23 -4.54
N THR A 287 15.93 -1.64 -5.45
CA THR A 287 17.38 -1.48 -5.26
C THR A 287 17.69 -0.13 -4.63
N SER A 288 18.36 -0.16 -3.48
CA SER A 288 19.11 0.98 -2.97
C SER A 288 20.24 1.31 -3.95
N LYS A 289 20.37 2.57 -4.36
CA LYS A 289 21.62 3.05 -4.97
C LYS A 289 22.74 2.92 -3.93
N GLN A 290 23.70 2.04 -4.22
CA GLN A 290 25.02 2.08 -3.60
C GLN A 290 25.76 3.31 -4.15
N SER A 291 26.34 4.08 -3.24
CA SER A 291 27.51 4.92 -3.48
C SER A 291 28.68 4.36 -2.68
#